data_AF-A0A9D4BCJ3-F1
#
_entry.id   AF-A0A9D4BCJ3-F1
#
_cell.length_a   1.000
_cell.length_b   1.000
_cell.length_c   1.000
_cell.angle_alpha   90.00
_cell.angle_beta   90.00
_cell.angle_gamma   90.00
#
_symmetry.space_group_name_H-M   'P 1'
#
loop_
_entity.id
_entity.type
_entity.pdbx_description
1 polymer ?
#
loop_
_entity_poly.entity_id
_entity_poly.type
_entity_poly.pdbx_seq_one_letter_code
_entity_poly.pdbx_strand_id
1 'polypeptide(L)' 'VDLFWEWSTVKDVVRAGYPLQISEYFHGLHKSPEGSLRWKDGYIYFFKKDKVFKVHPNDYSVLNTYPKPMPPEWMLDIC' A
#
# COMPACT_ATOMS: atom_id res chain seq x y z
N VAL A 1 -15.31 -0.02 -8.04
CA VAL A 1 -13.97 0.19 -8.62
C VAL A 1 -13.20 0.99 -7.61
N ASP A 2 -12.04 0.48 -7.20
CA ASP A 2 -11.28 1.05 -6.08
C ASP A 2 -10.16 1.93 -6.65
N LEU A 3 -10.19 3.21 -6.29
CA LEU A 3 -9.39 4.26 -6.92
C LEU A 3 -8.49 4.94 -5.88
N PHE A 4 -7.37 5.50 -6.34
CA PHE A 4 -6.51 6.36 -5.53
C PHE A 4 -6.08 7.62 -6.28
N TRP A 5 -5.70 8.66 -5.53
CA TRP A 5 -5.20 9.93 -6.03
C TRP A 5 -3.80 10.20 -5.48
N GLU A 6 -2.92 10.77 -6.31
CA GLU A 6 -1.64 11.31 -5.84
C GLU A 6 -1.81 12.81 -5.56
N TRP A 7 -1.54 13.20 -4.32
CA TRP A 7 -1.50 14.58 -3.90
C TRP A 7 -0.08 15.15 -4.01
N SER A 8 0.09 16.24 -4.74
CA SER A 8 1.36 16.96 -4.76
C SER A 8 1.43 17.94 -3.59
N THR A 9 2.29 17.67 -2.62
CA THR A 9 2.54 18.58 -1.49
C THR A 9 3.22 19.88 -1.88
N VAL A 10 3.88 19.91 -3.06
CA VAL A 10 4.57 21.11 -3.56
C VAL A 10 3.61 22.07 -4.26
N LYS A 11 2.67 21.53 -5.04
CA LYS A 11 1.73 22.32 -5.83
C LYS A 11 0.36 22.47 -5.16
N ASP A 12 0.13 21.73 -4.07
CA ASP A 12 -1.14 21.67 -3.35
C ASP A 12 -2.34 21.30 -4.24
N VAL A 13 -2.10 20.35 -5.16
CA VAL A 13 -3.11 19.86 -6.10
C VAL A 13 -3.00 18.36 -6.29
N VAL A 14 -4.13 17.75 -6.67
CA VAL A 14 -4.16 16.40 -7.23
C VAL A 14 -3.35 16.39 -8.54
N ARG A 15 -2.46 15.40 -8.68
CA ARG A 15 -1.64 15.27 -9.89
C ARG A 15 -2.52 14.92 -11.10
N ALA A 16 -2.19 15.49 -12.26
CA ALA A 16 -2.85 15.16 -13.52
C ALA A 16 -2.65 13.67 -13.87
N GLY A 17 -3.70 13.02 -14.40
CA GLY A 17 -3.71 11.58 -14.71
C GLY A 17 -4.28 10.68 -13.62
N TYR A 18 -4.71 11.25 -12.48
CA TYR A 18 -5.43 10.55 -11.42
C TYR A 18 -6.94 10.87 -11.47
N PRO A 19 -7.83 10.00 -10.94
CA PRO A 19 -7.52 8.78 -10.19
C PRO A 19 -7.03 7.62 -11.04
N LEU A 20 -6.24 6.73 -10.42
CA LEU A 20 -5.84 5.45 -10.99
C LEU A 20 -6.51 4.31 -10.23
N GLN A 21 -6.65 3.17 -10.90
CA GLN A 21 -7.23 1.97 -10.28
C GLN A 21 -6.18 1.26 -9.42
N ILE A 22 -6.54 0.98 -8.17
CA ILE A 22 -5.63 0.35 -7.19
C ILE A 22 -5.16 -1.02 -7.70
N SER A 23 -6.08 -1.84 -8.20
CA SER A 23 -5.77 -3.20 -8.67
C SER A 23 -4.90 -3.23 -9.93
N GLU A 24 -4.88 -2.15 -10.73
CA GLU A 24 -4.04 -2.04 -11.92
C GLU A 24 -2.65 -1.51 -11.56
N TYR A 25 -2.55 -0.57 -10.62
CA TYR A 25 -1.28 0.03 -10.23
C TYR A 25 -0.50 -0.83 -9.22
N PHE A 26 -1.19 -1.43 -8.25
CA PHE A 26 -0.61 -2.29 -7.23
C PHE A 26 -0.85 -3.76 -7.58
N HIS A 27 0.10 -4.35 -8.29
CA HIS A 27 -0.06 -5.69 -8.84
C HIS A 27 -0.21 -6.73 -7.72
N GLY A 28 -1.32 -7.48 -7.75
CA GLY A 28 -1.66 -8.47 -6.72
C GLY A 28 -2.48 -7.91 -5.54
N LEU A 29 -2.72 -6.60 -5.48
CA LEU A 29 -3.57 -5.97 -4.47
C LEU A 29 -5.00 -5.81 -5.01
N HIS A 30 -5.81 -6.87 -4.92
CA HIS A 30 -7.18 -6.88 -5.47
C HIS A 30 -8.26 -6.29 -4.54
N LYS A 31 -7.89 -5.86 -3.33
CA LYS A 31 -8.84 -5.36 -2.32
C LYS A 31 -8.49 -3.94 -1.91
N SER A 32 -9.51 -3.09 -1.74
CA SER A 32 -9.37 -1.79 -1.08
C SER A 32 -8.70 -1.94 0.30
N PRO A 33 -7.51 -1.36 0.51
CA PRO A 33 -6.90 -1.30 1.82
C PRO A 33 -7.69 -0.34 2.74
N GLU A 34 -7.66 -0.61 4.05
CA GLU A 34 -8.20 0.27 5.10
C GLU A 34 -7.16 1.27 5.60
N GLY A 35 -5.89 0.96 5.39
CA GLY A 35 -4.78 1.85 5.69
C GLY A 35 -3.52 1.43 4.95
N SER A 36 -2.56 2.34 4.86
CA SER A 36 -1.25 2.05 4.31
C SER A 36 -0.16 2.81 5.06
N LEU A 37 1.05 2.25 5.05
CA LEU A 37 2.22 2.82 5.69
C LEU A 37 3.47 2.45 4.90
N ARG A 38 4.32 3.44 4.60
CA ARG A 38 5.67 3.16 4.16
C ARG A 38 6.56 2.99 5.39
N TRP A 39 7.29 1.88 5.46
CA TRP A 39 8.13 1.57 6.62
C TRP A 39 9.60 1.91 6.37
N LYS A 40 10.41 1.84 7.44
CA LYS A 40 11.86 2.13 7.42
C LYS A 40 12.66 1.23 6.47
N ASP A 41 12.13 0.06 6.10
CA ASP A 41 12.74 -0.84 5.11
C ASP A 41 12.46 -0.41 3.65
N GLY A 42 11.72 0.68 3.46
CA GLY A 42 11.40 1.24 2.15
C GLY A 42 10.14 0.66 1.49
N TYR A 43 9.61 -0.46 2.00
CA TYR A 43 8.42 -1.10 1.46
C TYR A 43 7.14 -0.40 1.89
N ILE A 44 6.08 -0.62 1.10
CA ILE A 44 4.75 -0.11 1.38
C ILE A 44 3.90 -1.25 1.95
N TYR A 45 3.34 -1.03 3.13
CA TYR A 45 2.46 -1.97 3.81
C TYR A 45 1.03 -1.50 3.65
N PHE A 46 0.16 -2.40 3.21
CA PHE A 46 -1.28 -2.18 3.12
C PHE A 46 -2.00 -3.06 4.14
N PHE A 47 -2.95 -2.49 4.86
CA PHE A 47 -3.70 -3.16 5.92
C PHE A 47 -5.14 -3.36 5.47
N LYS A 48 -5.66 -4.57 5.66
CA LYS A 48 -7.07 -4.89 5.38
C LYS A 48 -7.54 -5.96 6.34
N LYS A 49 -8.48 -5.60 7.23
CA LYS A 49 -9.00 -6.45 8.30
C LYS A 49 -7.87 -7.08 9.12
N ASP A 50 -7.74 -8.40 9.07
CA ASP A 50 -6.80 -9.24 9.79
C ASP A 50 -5.51 -9.53 8.99
N LYS A 51 -5.29 -8.82 7.88
CA LYS A 51 -4.20 -9.10 6.93
C LYS A 51 -3.38 -7.86 6.59
N VAL A 52 -2.09 -8.11 6.38
CA VAL A 52 -1.12 -7.16 5.88
C VAL A 52 -0.59 -7.64 4.55
N PHE A 53 -0.44 -6.72 3.61
CA PHE A 53 0.18 -6.92 2.31
C PHE A 53 1.44 -6.07 2.24
N LYS A 54 2.55 -6.63 1.75
CA LYS A 54 3.81 -5.91 1.57
C LYS A 54 4.08 -5.74 0.08
N VAL A 55 4.26 -4.49 -0.32
CA VAL A 55 4.42 -4.08 -1.72
C VAL A 55 5.83 -3.54 -1.92
N HIS A 56 6.47 -4.00 -3.00
CA HIS A 56 7.80 -3.57 -3.37
C HIS A 56 7.76 -2.14 -3.94
N PRO A 57 8.67 -1.24 -3.53
CA PRO A 57 8.54 0.20 -3.78
C PRO A 57 8.82 0.63 -5.23
N ASN A 58 9.42 -0.23 -6.05
CA ASN A 58 9.86 0.15 -7.40
C ASN A 58 8.88 -0.30 -8.50
N ASP A 59 8.37 -1.52 -8.39
CA ASP A 59 7.48 -2.18 -9.35
C ASP A 59 6.04 -2.32 -8.83
N TYR A 60 5.78 -1.88 -7.59
CA TYR A 60 4.47 -1.86 -6.95
C TYR A 60 3.77 -3.23 -6.91
N SER A 61 4.54 -4.32 -6.92
CA SER A 61 4.03 -5.68 -6.81
C SER A 61 3.92 -6.13 -5.35
N VAL A 62 2.83 -6.84 -5.04
CA VAL A 62 2.69 -7.54 -3.76
C VAL A 62 3.68 -8.70 -3.74
N LEU A 63 4.47 -8.79 -2.67
CA LEU A 63 5.38 -9.92 -2.47
C LEU A 63 4.61 -11.23 -2.37
N ASN A 64 5.12 -12.26 -3.07
CA ASN A 64 4.55 -13.61 -3.10
C ASN A 64 4.36 -14.28 -1.73
N THR A 65 5.12 -13.87 -0.72
CA THR A 65 5.02 -14.37 0.67
C THR A 65 3.91 -13.68 1.48
N TYR A 66 3.16 -12.77 0.87
CA TYR A 66 2.05 -12.01 1.47
C TYR A 66 0.72 -12.38 0.78
N PRO A 67 -0.43 -12.24 1.48
CA PRO A 67 -0.62 -11.56 2.77
C PRO A 67 -0.17 -12.36 4.00
N LYS A 68 0.18 -11.64 5.08
CA LYS A 68 0.44 -12.20 6.42
C LYS A 68 -0.64 -11.74 7.42
N PRO A 69 -0.89 -12.48 8.51
CA PRO A 69 -1.78 -12.04 9.58
C PRO A 69 -1.33 -10.74 10.25
N MET A 70 -2.28 -9.99 10.80
CA MET A 70 -2.04 -8.84 11.67
C MET A 70 -2.01 -9.26 13.16
N PRO A 71 -1.15 -8.67 14.01
CA PRO A 71 -0.07 -7.74 13.68
C PRO A 71 1.10 -8.46 12.99
N PRO A 72 1.80 -7.81 12.05
CA PRO A 72 3.01 -8.37 11.49
C PRO A 72 4.13 -8.32 12.54
N GLU A 73 5.06 -9.27 12.51
CA GLU A 73 6.14 -9.42 13.51
C GLU A 73 6.90 -8.11 13.78
N TRP A 74 7.23 -7.36 12.72
CA TRP A 74 7.95 -6.08 12.83
C TRP A 74 7.18 -4.99 13.59
N MET A 75 5.86 -5.12 13.76
CA MET A 75 5.01 -4.18 14.49
C MET A 75 4.96 -4.50 15.99
N LEU A 76 5.31 -5.73 16.38
CA LEU A 76 5.36 -6.14 17.79
C LEU A 76 6.49 -5.44 18.55
N ASP A 77 7.55 -5.04 17.85
CA ASP A 77 8.73 -4.39 18.42
C ASP A 77 8.62 -2.86 18.50
N ILE A 78 7.44 -2.26 18.24
CA ILE A 78 7.22 -0.80 18.25
C ILE A 78 6.89 -0.25 19.66
N CYS A 79 7.18 -1.01 20.72
CA CYS A 79 6.99 -0.58 22.11
C CYS A 79 7.92 0.56 22.53
#